data_AF-A0A953XDI7-F1
#
_entry.id   AF-A0A953XDI7-F1
#
_cell.length_a   1.000
_cell.length_b   1.000
_cell.length_c   1.000
_cell.angle_alpha   90.00
_cell.angle_beta   90.00
_cell.angle_gamma   90.00
#
_symmetry.space_group_name_H-M   'P 1'
#
loop_
_entity.id
_entity.type
_entity.pdbx_description
1 polymer ?
#
loop_
_entity_poly.entity_id
_entity_poly.type
_entity_poly.pdbx_seq_one_letter_code
_entity_poly.pdbx_strand_id
1 'polypeptide(L)'
;MITASPQAPDRAIEPGFAEPVGTTQAVFRAVLEAMANPGQVVAPPDAIAPVPPLAAVALTLCDLDTPVWLDDSVAARWAGYLKFHCGCPLVA
;
A
#
# COMPACT_ATOMS: atom_id res chain seq x y z
N MET A 1 32.43 20.80 -13.68
CA MET A 1 31.82 20.75 -12.33
C MET A 1 30.43 20.18 -12.50
N ILE A 2 30.29 18.85 -12.45
CA ILE A 2 29.01 18.14 -12.55
C ILE A 2 28.73 17.68 -11.12
N THR A 3 27.89 18.40 -10.39
CA THR A 3 27.39 17.92 -9.10
C THR A 3 26.39 16.82 -9.37
N ALA A 4 26.85 15.57 -9.38
CA ALA A 4 25.97 14.42 -9.30
C ALA A 4 25.16 14.55 -8.01
N SER A 5 23.84 14.69 -8.16
CA SER A 5 22.91 14.56 -7.02
C SER A 5 23.14 13.19 -6.39
N PRO A 6 23.20 13.07 -5.05
CA PRO A 6 23.38 11.76 -4.42
C PRO A 6 22.22 10.85 -4.83
N GLN A 7 22.50 9.81 -5.63
CA GLN A 7 21.56 8.71 -5.78
C GLN A 7 21.29 8.16 -4.38
N ALA A 8 20.04 8.32 -3.91
CA ALA A 8 19.55 7.58 -2.77
C ALA A 8 19.84 6.08 -3.01
N PRO A 9 20.22 5.32 -1.97
CA PRO A 9 20.48 3.89 -2.12
C PRO A 9 19.31 3.27 -2.88
N ASP A 10 19.62 2.36 -3.81
CA ASP A 10 18.62 1.59 -4.56
C ASP A 10 17.73 0.87 -3.54
N ARG A 11 16.64 1.53 -3.17
CA ARG A 11 15.89 1.22 -1.96
C ARG A 11 15.03 0.05 -2.37
N ALA A 12 15.50 -1.16 -2.05
CA ALA A 12 14.79 -2.40 -2.35
C ALA A 12 13.31 -2.21 -1.99
N ILE A 13 12.45 -2.32 -3.00
CA ILE A 13 11.02 -2.15 -2.82
C ILE A 13 10.52 -3.36 -2.03
N GLU A 14 9.82 -3.09 -0.92
CA GLU A 14 9.19 -4.14 -0.11
C GLU A 14 8.26 -4.99 -0.99
N PRO A 15 8.11 -6.30 -0.71
CA PRO A 15 7.26 -7.17 -1.51
C PRO A 15 5.77 -6.82 -1.38
N GLY A 16 4.99 -7.20 -2.40
CA GLY A 16 3.53 -7.24 -2.34
C GLY A 16 3.04 -8.54 -1.70
N PHE A 17 1.78 -8.93 -1.97
CA PHE A 17 1.22 -10.19 -1.51
C PHE A 17 1.93 -11.40 -2.14
N ALA A 18 2.17 -12.43 -1.32
CA ALA A 18 2.73 -13.71 -1.79
C ALA A 18 1.75 -14.48 -2.69
N GLU A 19 0.46 -14.44 -2.37
CA GLU A 19 -0.65 -14.93 -3.21
C GLU A 19 -1.57 -13.74 -3.50
N PRO A 20 -1.45 -13.09 -4.67
CA PRO A 20 -2.13 -11.82 -4.89
C PRO A 20 -3.65 -11.90 -4.91
N VAL A 21 -4.24 -12.93 -5.52
CA VAL A 21 -5.67 -12.93 -5.82
C VAL A 21 -6.50 -13.21 -4.57
N GLY A 22 -6.23 -14.33 -3.91
CA GLY A 22 -6.90 -14.71 -2.65
C GLY A 22 -6.60 -13.74 -1.52
N THR A 23 -5.37 -13.24 -1.39
CA THR A 23 -5.05 -12.23 -0.35
C THR A 23 -5.81 -10.92 -0.60
N THR A 24 -5.87 -10.43 -1.83
CA THR A 24 -6.66 -9.23 -2.19
C THR A 24 -8.15 -9.42 -1.87
N GLN A 25 -8.72 -10.58 -2.22
CA GLN A 25 -10.12 -10.90 -1.91
C GLN A 25 -10.38 -10.95 -0.39
N ALA A 26 -9.48 -11.54 0.39
CA ALA A 26 -9.59 -11.63 1.83
C ALA A 26 -9.52 -10.24 2.48
N VAL A 27 -8.59 -9.39 2.04
CA VAL A 27 -8.47 -8.01 2.52
C VAL A 27 -9.71 -7.19 2.15
N PHE A 28 -10.18 -7.29 0.91
CA PHE A 28 -11.39 -6.58 0.47
C PHE A 28 -12.59 -6.96 1.33
N ARG A 29 -12.78 -8.25 1.62
CA ARG A 29 -13.86 -8.72 2.49
C ARG A 29 -13.72 -8.20 3.92
N ALA A 30 -12.51 -8.18 4.48
CA ALA A 30 -12.26 -7.64 5.81
C ALA A 30 -12.58 -6.14 5.89
N VAL A 31 -12.19 -5.36 4.87
CA VAL A 31 -12.53 -3.93 4.79
C VAL A 31 -14.03 -3.74 4.65
N LEU A 32 -14.69 -4.50 3.76
CA LEU A 32 -16.13 -4.44 3.57
C LEU A 32 -16.89 -4.74 4.86
N GLU A 33 -16.49 -5.78 5.61
CA GLU A 33 -17.09 -6.15 6.89
C GLU A 33 -16.96 -5.02 7.93
N ALA A 34 -15.77 -4.42 8.02
CA ALA A 34 -15.52 -3.31 8.94
C ALA A 34 -16.35 -2.06 8.59
N MET A 35 -16.50 -1.78 7.30
CA MET A 35 -17.30 -0.64 6.82
C MET A 35 -18.81 -0.88 6.96
N ALA A 36 -19.27 -2.12 6.74
CA ALA A 36 -20.68 -2.49 6.87
C ALA A 36 -21.14 -2.55 8.33
N ASN A 37 -20.23 -2.79 9.27
CA ASN A 37 -20.53 -2.87 10.70
C ASN A 37 -19.70 -1.86 11.53
N PRO A 38 -20.01 -0.54 11.44
CA PRO A 38 -19.27 0.47 12.16
C PRO A 38 -19.18 0.19 13.67
N GLY A 39 -17.98 0.35 14.23
CA GLY A 39 -17.67 0.07 15.63
C GLY A 39 -17.20 -1.36 15.91
N GLN A 40 -17.28 -2.27 14.94
CA GLN A 40 -16.63 -3.57 15.04
C GLN A 40 -15.18 -3.52 14.58
N VAL A 41 -14.29 -4.11 15.39
CA VAL A 41 -12.88 -4.27 15.03
C VAL A 41 -12.71 -5.57 14.25
N VAL A 42 -12.42 -5.46 12.96
CA VAL A 42 -12.12 -6.60 12.10
C VAL A 42 -10.61 -6.77 11.99
N ALA A 43 -10.11 -7.94 12.35
CA ALA A 43 -8.69 -8.26 12.23
C ALA A 43 -8.28 -8.42 10.76
N PRO A 44 -7.06 -8.00 10.37
CA PRO A 44 -6.55 -8.28 9.04
C PRO A 44 -6.38 -9.80 8.81
N PRO A 45 -6.53 -10.30 7.58
CA PRO A 45 -6.27 -11.71 7.27
C PRO A 45 -4.80 -12.08 7.49
N ASP A 46 -4.51 -13.26 8.04
CA ASP A 46 -3.13 -13.73 8.24
C ASP A 46 -2.31 -13.79 6.94
N ALA A 47 -2.99 -13.99 5.82
CA ALA A 47 -2.42 -14.07 4.48
C ALA A 47 -1.70 -12.77 4.03
N ILE A 48 -1.91 -11.64 4.71
CA ILE A 48 -1.20 -10.41 4.37
C ILE A 48 0.28 -10.45 4.76
N ALA A 49 0.70 -11.30 5.72
CA ALA A 49 2.07 -11.29 6.21
C ALA A 49 3.08 -11.58 5.06
N PRO A 50 4.16 -10.79 4.92
CA PRO A 50 4.68 -9.76 5.84
C PRO A 50 4.20 -8.31 5.54
N VAL A 51 3.22 -8.12 4.64
CA VAL A 51 2.71 -6.80 4.24
C VAL A 51 1.99 -6.13 5.42
N PRO A 52 2.34 -4.88 5.79
CA PRO A 52 1.63 -4.15 6.83
C PRO A 52 0.15 -3.92 6.48
N PRO A 53 -0.78 -3.87 7.46
CA PRO A 53 -2.21 -3.74 7.18
C PRO A 53 -2.60 -2.56 6.28
N LEU A 54 -2.00 -1.38 6.47
CA LEU A 54 -2.29 -0.21 5.64
C LEU A 54 -1.83 -0.41 4.18
N ALA A 55 -0.65 -1.03 4.00
CA ALA A 55 -0.16 -1.35 2.66
C ALA A 55 -1.05 -2.43 2.00
N ALA A 56 -1.53 -3.41 2.76
CA ALA A 56 -2.46 -4.41 2.26
C ALA A 56 -3.78 -3.79 1.76
N VAL A 57 -4.33 -2.81 2.50
CA VAL A 57 -5.51 -2.06 2.05
C VAL A 57 -5.21 -1.29 0.76
N ALA A 58 -4.07 -0.62 0.67
CA ALA A 58 -3.69 0.12 -0.54
C ALA A 58 -3.48 -0.79 -1.75
N LEU A 59 -2.81 -1.93 -1.59
CA LEU A 59 -2.66 -2.96 -2.64
C LEU A 59 -4.01 -3.50 -3.13
N THR A 60 -5.03 -3.46 -2.28
CA THR A 60 -6.36 -4.01 -2.58
C THR A 60 -7.28 -2.99 -3.23
N LEU A 61 -7.15 -1.71 -2.88
CA LEU A 61 -8.13 -0.67 -3.23
C LEU A 61 -7.58 0.43 -4.14
N CYS A 62 -6.26 0.64 -4.18
CA CYS A 62 -5.66 1.69 -4.97
C CYS A 62 -5.16 1.16 -6.30
N ASP A 63 -5.45 1.91 -7.35
CA ASP A 63 -5.04 1.65 -8.72
C ASP A 63 -4.71 2.97 -9.46
N LEU A 64 -4.54 2.90 -10.78
CA LEU A 64 -4.23 4.05 -11.63
C LEU A 64 -5.32 5.15 -11.60
N ASP A 65 -6.56 4.79 -11.26
CA ASP A 65 -7.71 5.70 -11.22
C ASP A 65 -7.98 6.25 -9.82
N THR A 66 -7.11 5.93 -8.85
CA THR A 66 -7.27 6.29 -7.44
C THR A 66 -6.16 7.24 -6.99
N PRO A 67 -6.33 8.58 -7.07
CA PRO A 67 -5.36 9.52 -6.53
C PRO A 67 -5.19 9.37 -5.01
N VAL A 68 -3.94 9.22 -4.56
CA VAL A 68 -3.59 9.04 -3.15
C VAL A 68 -2.78 10.24 -2.65
N TRP A 69 -3.27 10.86 -1.59
CA TRP A 69 -2.52 11.82 -0.79
C TRP A 69 -1.81 11.10 0.37
N LEU A 70 -0.57 11.50 0.66
CA LEU A 70 0.23 10.96 1.77
C LEU A 70 0.83 12.10 2.57
N ASP A 71 0.74 12.02 3.90
CA ASP A 71 1.54 12.86 4.79
C ASP A 71 3.05 12.65 4.53
N ASP A 72 3.86 13.70 4.72
CA ASP A 72 5.29 13.71 4.45
C ASP A 72 6.04 12.54 5.13
N SER A 73 5.67 12.21 6.37
CA SER A 73 6.29 11.11 7.13
C SER A 73 6.02 9.74 6.51
N VAL A 74 4.85 9.57 5.89
CA VAL A 74 4.43 8.33 5.21
C VAL A 74 5.02 8.29 3.81
N ALA A 75 4.98 9.41 3.08
CA ALA A 75 5.48 9.54 1.71
C ALA A 75 6.97 9.18 1.62
N ALA A 76 7.78 9.61 2.60
CA ALA A 76 9.20 9.32 2.67
C ALA A 76 9.52 7.80 2.71
N ARG A 77 8.56 6.96 3.14
CA ARG A 77 8.71 5.50 3.20
C ARG A 77 7.95 4.77 2.10
N TRP A 78 6.72 5.20 1.78
CA TRP A 78 5.76 4.38 1.02
C TRP A 78 5.44 4.90 -0.38
N ALA A 79 5.86 6.11 -0.75
CA ALA A 79 5.55 6.67 -2.07
C ALA A 79 6.06 5.80 -3.23
N GLY A 80 7.29 5.28 -3.13
CA GLY A 80 7.85 4.37 -4.14
C GLY A 80 7.13 3.02 -4.20
N TYR A 81 6.74 2.49 -3.04
CA TYR A 81 6.00 1.24 -2.93
C TYR A 81 4.63 1.33 -3.63
N LEU A 82 3.85 2.37 -3.34
CA LEU A 82 2.52 2.57 -3.92
C LEU A 82 2.58 2.82 -5.42
N LYS A 83 3.55 3.61 -5.89
CA LYS A 83 3.77 3.81 -7.34
C LYS A 83 4.11 2.50 -8.05
N PHE A 84 4.96 1.67 -7.44
CA PHE A 84 5.39 0.41 -8.05
C PHE A 84 4.27 -0.63 -8.07
N HIS A 85 3.59 -0.86 -6.95
CA HIS A 85 2.61 -1.94 -6.83
C HIS A 85 1.19 -1.56 -7.28
N CYS A 86 0.76 -0.32 -7.03
CA CYS A 86 -0.61 0.13 -7.34
C CYS A 86 -0.68 0.98 -8.62
N GLY A 87 0.41 1.61 -9.02
CA GLY A 87 0.40 2.57 -10.13
C GLY A 87 -0.40 3.85 -9.85
N CYS A 88 -0.77 4.10 -8.59
CA CYS A 88 -1.67 5.19 -8.25
C CYS A 88 -1.01 6.58 -8.37
N PRO A 89 -1.75 7.60 -8.83
CA PRO A 89 -1.27 8.98 -8.83
C PRO A 89 -1.05 9.46 -7.39
N LEU A 90 0.14 9.99 -7.07
CA LEU A 90 0.38 10.64 -5.79
C LEU A 90 0.15 12.14 -5.90
N VAL A 91 -0.71 12.69 -5.04
CA VAL A 91 -1.10 14.11 -5.02
C VAL A 91 -0.62 14.81 -3.74
N ALA A 92 -0.48 16.13 -3.79
CA ALA A 92 0.03 17.00 -2.72
C ALA A 92 -1.10 17.69 -1.95
#